data_AF-A0A9Q1CTT4-F1
#
_entry.id   AF-A0A9Q1CTT4-F1
#
_cell.length_a   1.000
_cell.length_b   1.000
_cell.length_c   1.000
_cell.angle_alpha   90.00
_cell.angle_beta   90.00
_cell.angle_gamma   90.00
#
_symmetry.space_group_name_H-M   'P 1'
#
loop_
_entity.id
_entity.type
_entity.pdbx_description
1 polymer ?
#
loop_
_entity_poly.entity_id
_entity_poly.type
_entity_poly.pdbx_seq_one_letter_code
_entity_poly.pdbx_strand_id
1 'polypeptide(L)'
;MKFRGHLLLFVFFLLFLLISPSDGFWRRRRRRFFKREFGDPETKELSVKCEPEATNPAHGSVSCTDGNNDESVCYYSCGPGYQLSGPSSRSCDGQTWSGDEPECQAI
;
A
#
# COMPACT_ATOMS: atom_id res chain seq x y z
N MET A 1 -23.29 4.55 32.28
CA MET A 1 -22.56 5.56 33.08
C MET A 1 -21.41 6.13 32.26
N LYS A 2 -21.49 7.34 31.66
CA LYS A 2 -20.30 8.14 31.31
C LYS A 2 -20.62 9.60 30.94
N PHE A 3 -21.48 10.26 31.71
CA PHE A 3 -21.87 11.67 31.49
C PHE A 3 -21.21 12.65 32.49
N ARG A 4 -19.94 12.41 32.86
CA ARG A 4 -19.22 13.25 33.85
C ARG A 4 -17.75 13.55 33.52
N GLY A 5 -17.36 13.47 32.24
CA GLY A 5 -15.97 13.73 31.80
C GLY A 5 -15.77 14.94 30.89
N HIS A 6 -16.82 15.41 30.21
CA HIS A 6 -16.67 16.40 29.14
C HIS A 6 -16.49 17.83 29.65
N LEU A 7 -17.02 18.16 30.83
CA LEU A 7 -16.95 19.50 31.41
C LEU A 7 -15.53 19.83 31.92
N LEU A 8 -14.81 18.83 32.47
CA LEU A 8 -13.42 19.02 32.92
C LEU A 8 -12.44 19.16 31.76
N LEU A 9 -12.64 18.43 30.65
CA LEU A 9 -11.82 18.58 29.44
C LEU A 9 -12.05 19.93 28.75
N PHE A 10 -13.30 20.42 28.72
CA PHE A 10 -13.62 21.75 28.19
C PHE A 10 -13.04 22.87 29.05
N VAL A 11 -13.10 22.74 30.38
CA VAL A 11 -12.48 23.71 31.31
C VAL A 11 -10.95 23.69 31.18
N PHE A 12 -10.33 22.52 30.97
CA PHE A 12 -8.90 22.43 30.68
C PHE A 12 -8.57 23.11 29.34
N PHE A 13 -9.36 22.86 28.29
CA PHE A 13 -9.15 23.45 26.96
C PHE A 13 -9.32 24.98 26.96
N LEU A 14 -10.29 25.50 27.72
CA LEU A 14 -10.53 26.94 27.88
C LEU A 14 -9.46 27.62 28.75
N LEU A 15 -8.99 26.97 29.83
CA LEU A 15 -7.83 27.42 30.60
C LEU A 15 -6.54 27.42 29.76
N PHE A 16 -6.43 26.49 28.80
CA PHE A 16 -5.32 26.42 27.85
C PHE A 16 -5.33 27.52 26.76
N LEU A 17 -6.48 28.15 26.50
CA LEU A 17 -6.58 29.27 25.56
C LEU A 17 -6.31 30.64 26.21
N LEU A 18 -6.41 30.73 27.54
CA LEU A 18 -6.19 31.98 28.30
C LEU A 18 -4.73 32.17 28.74
N ILE A 19 -3.94 31.10 28.80
CA ILE A 19 -2.50 31.19 29.07
C ILE A 19 -1.81 31.20 27.70
N SER A 20 -1.51 32.40 27.21
CA SER A 20 -0.62 32.60 26.07
C SER A 20 0.82 32.75 26.61
N PRO A 21 1.70 31.76 26.39
CA PRO A 21 3.12 32.03 26.39
C PRO A 21 3.69 31.61 25.03
N SER A 22 4.41 32.53 24.42
CA SER A 22 5.43 32.27 23.41
C SER A 22 6.14 30.95 23.69
N ASP A 23 5.96 29.93 22.86
CA ASP A 23 6.96 28.90 22.56
C ASP A 23 6.35 27.79 21.69
N GLY A 24 7.03 27.48 20.58
CA GLY A 24 6.65 26.48 19.57
C GLY A 24 6.57 25.02 20.07
N PHE A 25 6.47 24.78 21.37
CA PHE A 25 6.41 23.46 22.00
C PHE A 25 5.03 22.78 21.85
N TRP A 26 3.94 23.55 21.83
CA TRP A 26 2.57 22.99 21.73
C TRP A 26 2.21 22.42 20.35
N ARG A 27 2.92 22.82 19.28
CA ARG A 27 2.82 22.15 17.97
C ARG A 27 3.34 20.71 18.02
N ARG A 28 4.36 20.41 18.83
CA ARG A 28 4.96 19.07 18.95
C ARG A 28 4.12 18.09 19.78
N ARG A 29 3.39 18.57 20.80
CA ARG A 29 2.49 17.70 21.60
C ARG A 29 1.17 17.40 20.90
N ARG A 30 0.59 18.33 20.14
CA ARG A 30 -0.56 18.03 19.26
C ARG A 30 -0.19 16.98 18.20
N ARG A 31 1.01 17.03 17.60
CA ARG A 31 1.48 15.96 16.68
C ARG A 31 1.50 14.58 17.34
N ARG A 32 1.99 14.47 18.58
CA ARG A 32 2.03 13.18 19.30
C ARG A 32 0.66 12.68 19.76
N PHE A 33 -0.26 13.57 20.09
CA PHE A 33 -1.64 13.20 20.45
C PHE A 33 -2.47 12.85 19.21
N PHE A 34 -2.32 13.61 18.12
CA PHE A 34 -2.96 13.36 16.83
C PHE A 34 -2.42 12.07 16.16
N LYS A 35 -1.13 11.74 16.32
CA LYS A 35 -0.59 10.43 15.92
C LYS A 35 -1.17 9.25 16.70
N ARG A 36 -1.59 9.47 17.96
CA ARG A 36 -2.21 8.44 18.81
C ARG A 36 -3.70 8.22 18.55
N GLU A 37 -4.41 9.26 18.11
CA GLU A 37 -5.88 9.21 17.91
C GLU A 37 -6.32 9.18 16.44
N PHE A 38 -5.54 9.72 15.50
CA PHE A 38 -5.97 9.94 14.10
C PHE A 38 -5.11 9.25 13.03
N GLY A 39 -4.01 8.59 13.41
CA GLY A 39 -3.06 8.03 12.44
C GLY A 39 -2.39 9.12 11.58
N ASP A 40 -1.24 8.81 10.99
CA ASP A 40 -0.66 9.66 9.95
C ASP A 40 -1.53 9.49 8.68
N PRO A 41 -2.03 10.57 8.04
CA PRO A 41 -2.76 10.46 6.77
C PRO A 41 -1.87 10.11 5.56
N GLU A 42 -0.60 9.75 5.78
CA GLU A 42 0.41 9.52 4.73
C GLU A 42 1.08 8.15 4.77
N THR A 43 0.56 7.17 5.52
CA THR A 43 1.03 5.78 5.36
C THR A 43 -0.14 4.81 5.44
N LYS A 44 -1.09 4.94 4.51
CA LYS A 44 -1.75 3.75 3.99
C LYS A 44 -0.79 3.15 2.97
N GLU A 45 0.26 2.49 3.45
CA GLU A 45 0.93 1.48 2.65
C GLU A 45 -0.09 0.35 2.52
N LEU A 46 -1.07 0.56 1.64
CA LEU A 46 -1.86 -0.52 1.13
C LEU A 46 -0.86 -1.25 0.24
N SER A 47 -0.39 -2.42 0.68
CA SER A 47 0.41 -3.30 -0.15
C SER A 47 -0.49 -3.72 -1.32
N VAL A 48 -0.53 -2.89 -2.35
CA VAL A 48 -1.33 -3.15 -3.53
C VAL A 48 -0.61 -4.28 -4.25
N LYS A 49 -1.33 -5.39 -4.42
CA LYS A 49 -0.82 -6.57 -5.10
C LYS A 49 -1.72 -6.86 -6.27
N CYS A 50 -1.09 -7.27 -7.37
CA CYS A 50 -1.83 -7.70 -8.53
C CYS A 50 -2.48 -9.06 -8.31
N GLU A 51 -3.71 -9.18 -8.81
CA GLU A 51 -4.50 -10.39 -8.81
C GLU A 51 -4.88 -10.75 -10.27
N PRO A 52 -4.77 -12.02 -10.69
CA PRO A 52 -4.23 -13.16 -9.94
C PRO A 52 -2.71 -13.09 -9.75
N GLU A 53 -2.17 -13.84 -8.80
CA GLU A 53 -0.72 -14.02 -8.64
C GLU A 53 -0.08 -14.53 -9.95
N ALA A 54 1.04 -13.93 -10.34
CA ALA A 54 1.80 -14.36 -11.51
C ALA A 54 2.42 -15.73 -11.24
N THR A 55 1.97 -16.75 -11.98
CA THR A 55 2.46 -18.12 -11.86
C THR A 55 3.20 -18.58 -13.11
N ASN A 56 3.92 -19.70 -12.99
CA ASN A 56 4.62 -20.30 -14.12
C ASN A 56 3.60 -20.81 -15.16
N PRO A 57 3.68 -20.38 -16.42
CA PRO A 57 2.87 -20.98 -17.47
C PRO A 57 3.27 -22.45 -17.66
N ALA A 58 2.35 -23.27 -18.16
CA ALA A 58 2.65 -24.65 -18.50
C ALA A 58 3.85 -24.71 -19.46
N HIS A 59 4.84 -25.55 -19.18
CA HIS A 59 6.07 -25.65 -19.98
C HIS A 59 6.91 -24.36 -20.06
N GLY A 60 6.73 -23.44 -19.12
CA GLY A 60 7.52 -22.22 -19.02
C GLY A 60 7.84 -21.82 -17.59
N SER A 61 8.39 -20.62 -17.44
CA SER A 61 8.70 -20.02 -16.15
C SER A 61 8.48 -18.52 -16.16
N VAL A 62 8.10 -17.98 -15.00
CA VAL A 62 7.95 -16.54 -14.77
C VAL A 62 8.99 -16.06 -13.76
N SER A 63 9.52 -14.86 -13.97
CA SER A 63 10.42 -14.17 -13.05
C SER A 63 9.96 -12.73 -12.86
N CYS A 64 9.58 -12.38 -11.64
CA CYS A 64 9.11 -11.04 -11.29
C CYS A 64 10.18 -10.26 -10.51
N THR A 65 10.22 -8.96 -10.74
CA THR A 65 11.16 -8.04 -10.07
C THR A 65 10.84 -7.86 -8.60
N ASP A 66 9.56 -7.79 -8.24
CA ASP A 66 9.10 -7.68 -6.85
C ASP A 66 7.83 -8.52 -6.60
N GLY A 67 7.83 -9.77 -7.05
CA GLY A 67 6.68 -10.67 -6.93
C GLY A 67 5.43 -10.09 -7.57
N ASN A 68 4.31 -10.08 -6.85
CA ASN A 68 3.03 -9.51 -7.30
C ASN A 68 2.77 -8.09 -6.77
N ASN A 69 3.77 -7.39 -6.27
CA ASN A 69 3.56 -6.04 -5.73
C ASN A 69 3.29 -5.04 -6.86
N ASP A 70 2.70 -3.90 -6.51
CA ASP A 70 2.54 -2.76 -7.40
C ASP A 70 3.85 -2.37 -8.06
N GLU A 71 3.78 -1.90 -9.31
CA GLU A 71 4.92 -1.57 -10.16
C GLU A 71 5.89 -2.75 -10.47
N SER A 72 5.62 -3.96 -9.96
CA SER A 72 6.41 -5.16 -10.30
C SER A 72 6.26 -5.52 -11.78
N VAL A 73 7.37 -5.86 -12.41
CA VAL A 73 7.41 -6.41 -13.77
C VAL A 73 7.76 -7.90 -13.73
N CYS A 74 6.88 -8.72 -14.30
CA CYS A 74 7.03 -10.16 -14.48
C CYS A 74 7.40 -10.51 -15.92
N TYR A 75 8.46 -11.29 -16.10
CA TYR A 75 8.96 -11.75 -17.39
C TYR A 75 8.69 -13.24 -17.57
N TYR A 76 8.17 -13.62 -18.74
CA TYR A 76 7.77 -14.99 -19.05
C TYR A 76 8.71 -15.61 -20.08
N SER A 77 9.00 -16.89 -19.91
CA SER A 77 9.84 -17.67 -20.80
C SER A 77 9.29 -19.08 -20.98
N CYS A 78 9.45 -19.66 -22.17
CA CYS A 78 9.05 -21.02 -22.48
C CYS A 78 10.25 -21.96 -22.60
N GLY A 79 10.05 -23.21 -22.22
CA GLY A 79 11.04 -24.26 -22.39
C GLY A 79 11.23 -24.67 -23.86
N PRO A 80 12.24 -25.51 -24.16
CA PRO A 80 12.50 -25.99 -25.51
C PRO A 80 11.30 -26.70 -26.13
N GLY A 81 11.01 -26.40 -27.41
CA GLY A 81 9.86 -26.97 -28.13
C GLY A 81 8.54 -26.23 -27.94
N TYR A 82 8.55 -25.12 -27.19
CA TYR A 82 7.38 -24.26 -26.98
C TYR A 82 7.68 -22.81 -27.33
N GLN A 83 6.69 -22.11 -27.87
CA GLN A 83 6.72 -20.69 -28.17
C GLN A 83 5.73 -19.94 -27.29
N LEU A 84 6.12 -18.75 -26.83
CA LEU A 84 5.25 -17.89 -26.03
C LEU A 84 4.16 -17.27 -26.91
N SER A 85 2.92 -17.48 -26.52
CA SER A 85 1.72 -16.86 -27.09
C SER A 85 1.19 -15.83 -26.09
N GLY A 86 1.32 -14.55 -26.45
CA GLY A 86 0.95 -13.42 -25.58
C GLY A 86 2.13 -12.50 -25.28
N PRO A 87 2.01 -11.62 -24.28
CA PRO A 87 3.06 -10.69 -23.91
C PRO A 87 4.25 -11.40 -23.24
N SER A 88 5.49 -11.01 -23.58
CA SER A 88 6.71 -11.53 -22.93
C SER A 88 6.94 -10.99 -21.52
N SER A 89 6.25 -9.90 -21.17
CA SER A 89 6.30 -9.31 -19.84
C SER A 89 4.98 -8.64 -19.48
N ARG A 90 4.65 -8.63 -18.18
CA ARG A 90 3.49 -7.94 -17.63
C ARG A 90 3.95 -7.05 -16.47
N SER A 91 3.43 -5.84 -16.38
CA SER A 91 3.65 -4.91 -15.26
C SER A 91 2.40 -4.85 -14.37
N CYS A 92 2.60 -4.78 -13.07
CA CYS A 92 1.53 -4.57 -12.11
C CYS A 92 1.19 -3.08 -12.02
N ASP A 93 -0.06 -2.72 -12.33
CA ASP A 93 -0.58 -1.35 -12.20
C ASP A 93 -1.72 -1.36 -11.18
N GLY A 94 -1.38 -1.01 -9.94
CA GLY A 94 -2.24 -1.17 -8.78
C GLY A 94 -2.52 -2.65 -8.49
N GLN A 95 -3.73 -3.11 -8.81
CA GLN A 95 -4.21 -4.46 -8.52
C GLN A 95 -4.34 -5.34 -9.76
N THR A 96 -3.97 -4.82 -10.94
CA THR A 96 -4.21 -5.50 -12.21
C THR A 96 -2.92 -5.59 -13.01
N TRP A 97 -2.66 -6.78 -13.55
CA TRP A 97 -1.57 -6.98 -14.50
C TRP A 97 -1.88 -6.35 -15.85
N SER A 98 -0.87 -5.74 -16.46
CA SER A 98 -0.96 -5.26 -17.83
C SER A 98 -1.07 -6.43 -18.81
N GLY A 99 -2.08 -6.40 -19.67
CA GLY A 99 -2.28 -7.41 -20.71
C GLY A 99 -2.67 -8.80 -20.19
N ASP A 100 -2.89 -9.70 -21.14
CA ASP A 100 -3.34 -11.05 -20.86
C ASP A 100 -2.22 -11.94 -20.33
N GLU A 101 -2.60 -12.99 -19.59
CA GLU A 101 -1.65 -14.01 -19.12
C GLU A 101 -1.12 -14.82 -20.32
N PRO A 102 0.21 -14.88 -20.52
CA PRO A 102 0.78 -15.58 -21.67
C PRO A 102 0.83 -17.09 -21.44
N GLU A 103 0.74 -17.83 -22.55
CA GLU A 103 0.80 -19.28 -22.56
C GLU A 103 1.98 -19.77 -23.40
N CYS A 104 2.53 -20.93 -23.07
CA CYS A 104 3.52 -21.59 -23.92
C CYS A 104 2.83 -22.64 -24.78
N GLN A 105 2.88 -22.46 -26.10
CA GLN A 105 2.28 -23.37 -27.08
C GLN A 105 3.36 -24.21 -27.76
N ALA A 106 3.10 -25.49 -28.00
CA ALA A 106 4.04 -26.35 -28.71
C ALA A 106 4.27 -25.85 -30.15
N ILE A 107 5.52 -25.91 -30.61
CA ILE A 107 5.94 -25.52 -31.96
C ILE A 107 5.69 -26.64 -32.96
#